data_AF-A0A0Q6ENR9-F1
#
_entry.id   AF-A0A0Q6ENR9-F1
#
_cell.length_a   1.000
_cell.length_b   1.000
_cell.length_c   1.000
_cell.angle_alpha   90.00
_cell.angle_beta   90.00
_cell.angle_gamma   90.00
#
_symmetry.space_group_name_H-M   'P 1'
#
loop_
_entity.id
_entity.type
_entity.pdbx_description
1 polymer ?
#
loop_
_entity_poly.entity_id
_entity_poly.type
_entity_poly.pdbx_seq_one_letter_code
_entity_poly.pdbx_strand_id
1 'polypeptide(L)'
;MSPRPLAAAFALVAVLLAGTADPVLADRWIAVSNTAMAITGDLEIDDRQVTFQTGATLAFSDLVADTIEVDGETMGASVYRVATPGNPVLLNGNRLCGAEATYLAIWSASQDVDDAGVILAAFEGTAVPTSNEEACAIFAYEDTGGNPLEGIDPMAEPGAAEDGAH
;
A
#
# COMPACT_ATOMS: atom_id res chain seq x y z
N MET A 1 3.55 -44.21 64.30
CA MET A 1 4.02 -43.07 63.50
C MET A 1 2.97 -42.71 62.47
N SER A 2 2.32 -41.57 62.64
CA SER A 2 1.36 -40.96 61.70
C SER A 2 2.07 -40.09 60.65
N PRO A 3 1.40 -39.69 59.54
CA PRO A 3 2.03 -39.32 58.26
C PRO A 3 2.00 -37.82 57.90
N ARG A 4 2.61 -37.51 56.72
CA ARG A 4 2.47 -36.35 55.78
C ARG A 4 3.67 -35.36 55.77
N PRO A 5 3.92 -34.56 54.70
CA PRO A 5 3.16 -34.39 53.43
C PRO A 5 4.00 -34.26 52.11
N LEU A 6 3.27 -34.37 50.99
CA LEU A 6 3.37 -33.61 49.72
C LEU A 6 4.75 -33.41 49.05
N ALA A 7 4.88 -33.99 47.85
CA ALA A 7 5.66 -33.38 46.78
C ALA A 7 4.82 -33.39 45.51
N ALA A 8 4.48 -32.18 45.06
CA ALA A 8 3.77 -31.88 43.83
C ALA A 8 4.57 -32.34 42.61
N ALA A 9 3.93 -32.99 41.65
CA ALA A 9 4.50 -33.23 40.33
C ALA A 9 3.90 -32.24 39.34
N PHE A 10 4.80 -31.45 38.75
CA PHE A 10 4.58 -30.31 37.87
C PHE A 10 3.68 -30.62 36.67
N ALA A 11 2.66 -29.78 36.45
CA ALA A 11 1.96 -29.70 35.18
C ALA A 11 2.83 -28.92 34.17
N LEU A 12 3.23 -29.59 33.10
CA LEU A 12 4.06 -29.04 32.03
C LEU A 12 3.13 -28.31 31.05
N VAL A 13 3.03 -26.98 31.19
CA VAL A 13 2.29 -26.13 30.26
C VAL A 13 3.20 -25.81 29.08
N ALA A 14 2.96 -26.47 27.94
CA ALA A 14 3.57 -26.12 26.66
C ALA A 14 2.87 -24.87 26.11
N VAL A 15 3.52 -23.71 26.25
CA VAL A 15 3.08 -22.46 25.62
C VAL A 15 3.46 -22.53 24.14
N LEU A 16 2.48 -22.77 23.27
CA LEU A 16 2.63 -22.50 21.84
C LEU A 16 2.68 -20.97 21.65
N LEU A 17 3.86 -20.44 21.38
CA LEU A 17 4.02 -19.09 20.83
C LEU A 17 3.58 -19.12 19.37
N ALA A 18 2.28 -18.94 19.13
CA ALA A 18 1.80 -18.53 17.82
C ALA A 18 2.29 -17.10 17.61
N GLY A 19 3.30 -16.91 16.76
CA GLY A 19 3.70 -15.58 16.30
C GLY A 19 2.50 -14.95 15.58
N THR A 20 1.97 -13.89 16.14
CA THR A 20 1.07 -12.99 15.42
C THR A 20 1.94 -12.25 14.42
N ALA A 21 1.88 -12.65 13.14
CA ALA A 21 2.31 -11.76 12.09
C ALA A 21 1.36 -10.56 12.13
N ASP A 22 1.85 -9.41 12.59
CA ASP A 22 1.09 -8.17 12.47
C ASP A 22 0.75 -7.97 10.98
N PRO A 23 -0.50 -7.63 10.63
CA PRO A 23 -0.76 -7.17 9.28
C PRO A 23 0.06 -5.90 9.08
N VAL A 24 1.11 -5.96 8.27
CA VAL A 24 1.70 -4.76 7.68
C VAL A 24 0.56 -4.11 6.90
N LEU A 25 0.13 -2.94 7.35
CA LEU A 25 -0.92 -2.17 6.72
C LEU A 25 -0.36 -1.63 5.40
N ALA A 26 -0.43 -2.45 4.34
CA ALA A 26 -0.20 -1.97 2.99
C ALA A 26 -1.45 -1.21 2.54
N ASP A 27 -1.26 0.02 2.09
CA ASP A 27 -2.35 0.84 1.57
C ASP A 27 -2.74 0.31 0.20
N ARG A 28 -4.04 0.07 0.00
CA ARG A 28 -4.58 -0.47 -1.25
C ARG A 28 -5.09 0.66 -2.12
N TRP A 29 -4.62 0.68 -3.35
CA TRP A 29 -4.92 1.72 -4.32
C TRP A 29 -5.57 1.14 -5.57
N ILE A 30 -6.68 1.75 -6.00
CA ILE A 30 -7.46 1.30 -7.14
C ILE A 30 -7.02 2.05 -8.40
N ALA A 31 -6.79 1.31 -9.47
CA ALA A 31 -6.38 1.90 -10.74
C ALA A 31 -7.52 2.69 -11.40
N VAL A 32 -7.31 3.99 -11.63
CA VAL A 32 -8.34 4.86 -12.23
C VAL A 32 -7.98 5.40 -13.62
N SER A 33 -6.70 5.34 -13.99
CA SER A 33 -6.31 5.58 -15.39
C SER A 33 -6.50 4.30 -16.23
N ASN A 34 -6.99 4.44 -17.46
CA ASN A 34 -7.12 3.31 -18.40
C ASN A 34 -5.81 2.52 -18.55
N THR A 35 -4.68 3.23 -18.52
CA THR A 35 -3.34 2.63 -18.60
C THR A 35 -3.01 1.84 -17.33
N ALA A 36 -3.27 2.38 -16.13
CA ALA A 36 -3.08 1.64 -14.89
C ALA A 36 -3.94 0.37 -14.86
N MET A 37 -5.24 0.47 -15.21
CA MET A 37 -6.14 -0.70 -15.24
C MET A 37 -5.65 -1.80 -16.21
N ALA A 38 -5.07 -1.40 -17.35
CA ALA A 38 -4.63 -2.34 -18.39
C ALA A 38 -3.23 -2.93 -18.13
N ILE A 39 -2.35 -2.19 -17.44
CA ILE A 39 -0.94 -2.54 -17.24
C ILE A 39 -0.72 -3.08 -15.83
N THR A 40 -0.89 -2.25 -14.80
CA THR A 40 -0.53 -2.60 -13.42
C THR A 40 -1.66 -3.31 -12.69
N GLY A 41 -2.91 -2.95 -13.00
CA GLY A 41 -4.07 -3.19 -12.14
C GLY A 41 -3.97 -2.37 -10.86
N ASP A 42 -4.76 -2.76 -9.88
CA ASP A 42 -4.67 -2.24 -8.51
C ASP A 42 -3.27 -2.53 -7.91
N LEU A 43 -2.95 -1.81 -6.83
CA LEU A 43 -1.68 -1.99 -6.16
C LEU A 43 -1.79 -1.87 -4.65
N GLU A 44 -0.84 -2.48 -3.98
CA GLU A 44 -0.62 -2.33 -2.55
C GLU A 44 0.75 -1.66 -2.39
N ILE A 45 0.79 -0.54 -1.67
CA ILE A 45 2.03 0.19 -1.35
C ILE A 45 2.24 0.10 0.15
N ASP A 46 3.44 -0.28 0.55
CA ASP A 46 3.91 -0.14 1.92
C ASP A 46 5.25 0.63 1.96
N ASP A 47 5.88 0.70 3.13
CA ASP A 47 7.15 1.38 3.34
C ASP A 47 8.38 0.66 2.74
N ARG A 48 8.20 -0.55 2.20
CA ARG A 48 9.26 -1.45 1.72
C ARG A 48 9.08 -1.92 0.30
N GLN A 49 7.89 -1.88 -0.29
CA GLN A 49 7.64 -2.38 -1.63
C GLN A 49 6.34 -1.83 -2.25
N VAL A 50 6.25 -1.96 -3.58
CA VAL A 50 4.99 -1.97 -4.30
C VAL A 50 4.66 -3.40 -4.70
N THR A 51 3.42 -3.82 -4.46
CA THR A 51 2.84 -5.07 -4.96
C THR A 51 1.80 -4.74 -6.03
N PHE A 52 1.98 -5.27 -7.23
CA PHE A 52 1.02 -5.12 -8.33
C PHE A 52 -0.09 -6.17 -8.23
N GLN A 53 -1.23 -5.94 -8.90
CA GLN A 53 -2.37 -6.87 -8.91
C GLN A 53 -2.01 -8.31 -9.31
N THR A 54 -0.97 -8.51 -10.13
CA THR A 54 -0.47 -9.84 -10.52
C THR A 54 0.21 -10.60 -9.37
N GLY A 55 0.51 -9.94 -8.25
CA GLY A 55 1.35 -10.42 -7.17
C GLY A 55 2.85 -10.20 -7.41
N ALA A 56 3.23 -9.60 -8.54
CA ALA A 56 4.61 -9.18 -8.76
C ALA A 56 4.95 -8.01 -7.82
N THR A 57 6.20 -7.94 -7.37
CA THR A 57 6.64 -6.92 -6.41
C THR A 57 7.91 -6.22 -6.88
N LEU A 58 8.07 -4.97 -6.44
CA LEU A 58 9.33 -4.23 -6.49
C LEU A 58 9.63 -3.72 -5.08
N ALA A 59 10.68 -4.26 -4.47
CA ALA A 59 11.13 -3.84 -3.15
C ALA A 59 11.98 -2.58 -3.22
N PHE A 60 11.86 -1.72 -2.22
CA PHE A 60 12.65 -0.52 -2.01
C PHE A 60 13.89 -0.83 -1.19
N SER A 61 15.04 -0.25 -1.55
CA SER A 61 16.21 -0.26 -0.68
C SER A 61 16.29 0.99 0.18
N ASP A 62 16.04 2.15 -0.42
CA ASP A 62 16.26 3.45 0.21
C ASP A 62 15.24 4.47 -0.33
N LEU A 63 14.77 5.35 0.55
CA LEU A 63 14.17 6.64 0.17
C LEU A 63 15.31 7.61 -0.13
N VAL A 64 15.42 8.04 -1.39
CA VAL A 64 16.57 8.83 -1.89
C VAL A 64 16.24 10.31 -2.11
N ALA A 65 14.97 10.66 -2.17
CA ALA A 65 14.49 12.04 -2.19
C ALA A 65 13.04 12.13 -1.68
N ASP A 66 12.69 13.28 -1.12
CA ASP A 66 11.36 13.59 -0.57
C ASP A 66 10.58 14.61 -1.43
N THR A 67 11.11 14.94 -2.61
CA THR A 67 10.53 15.89 -3.56
C THR A 67 10.88 15.50 -4.98
N ILE A 68 10.03 15.85 -5.94
CA ILE A 68 10.30 15.77 -7.37
C ILE A 68 9.69 16.99 -8.08
N GLU A 69 10.26 17.39 -9.21
CA GLU A 69 9.61 18.35 -10.10
C GLU A 69 8.49 17.65 -10.89
N VAL A 70 7.29 18.21 -10.87
CA VAL A 70 6.14 17.77 -11.65
C VAL A 70 5.64 18.97 -12.44
N ASP A 71 5.76 18.90 -13.77
CA ASP A 71 5.33 19.96 -14.69
C ASP A 71 5.91 21.35 -14.34
N GLY A 72 7.16 21.37 -13.86
CA GLY A 72 7.89 22.58 -13.47
C GLY A 72 7.63 23.08 -12.04
N GLU A 73 6.82 22.37 -11.24
CA GLU A 73 6.57 22.68 -9.83
C GLU A 73 7.20 21.63 -8.92
N THR A 74 7.84 22.06 -7.83
CA THR A 74 8.38 21.12 -6.83
C THR A 74 7.26 20.57 -5.97
N MET A 75 6.98 19.27 -6.09
CA MET A 75 5.99 18.55 -5.30
C MET A 75 6.66 17.69 -4.23
N GLY A 76 5.99 17.53 -3.09
CA GLY A 76 6.35 16.52 -2.11
C GLY A 76 6.13 15.12 -2.68
N ALA A 77 7.15 14.27 -2.65
CA ALA A 77 7.11 12.95 -3.28
C ALA A 77 8.08 12.00 -2.59
N SER A 78 7.71 10.74 -2.43
CA SER A 78 8.64 9.71 -1.96
C SER A 78 9.33 9.07 -3.15
N VAL A 79 10.63 9.34 -3.35
CA VAL A 79 11.44 8.74 -4.41
C VAL A 79 12.26 7.59 -3.84
N TYR A 80 11.91 6.36 -4.21
CA TYR A 80 12.55 5.15 -3.75
C TYR A 80 13.52 4.58 -4.78
N ARG A 81 14.68 4.11 -4.32
CA ARG A 81 15.52 3.20 -5.10
C ARG A 81 14.95 1.78 -5.01
N VAL A 82 14.82 1.11 -6.15
CA VAL A 82 14.45 -0.30 -6.21
C VAL A 82 15.65 -1.16 -5.79
N ALA A 83 15.46 -2.04 -4.81
CA ALA A 83 16.53 -2.87 -4.23
C ALA A 83 17.16 -3.83 -5.23
N THR A 84 16.36 -4.38 -6.14
CA THR A 84 16.82 -5.15 -7.29
C THR A 84 16.11 -4.63 -8.52
N PRO A 85 16.80 -3.91 -9.43
CA PRO A 85 16.19 -3.39 -10.65
C PRO A 85 15.39 -4.48 -11.36
N GLY A 86 14.20 -4.15 -11.82
CA GLY A 86 13.29 -5.15 -12.34
C GLY A 86 12.24 -4.58 -13.27
N ASN A 87 11.77 -5.43 -14.18
CA ASN A 87 10.65 -5.12 -15.06
C ASN A 87 9.68 -6.31 -15.08
N PRO A 88 8.88 -6.46 -14.01
CA PRO A 88 8.03 -7.64 -13.84
C PRO A 88 6.99 -7.73 -14.95
N VAL A 89 6.55 -8.96 -15.25
CA VAL A 89 5.41 -9.19 -16.14
C VAL A 89 4.15 -8.80 -15.39
N LEU A 90 3.42 -7.82 -15.93
CA LEU A 90 2.19 -7.32 -15.34
C LEU A 90 0.96 -7.85 -16.10
N LEU A 91 -0.20 -7.22 -15.87
CA LEU A 91 -1.44 -7.64 -16.51
C LEU A 91 -1.28 -7.66 -18.03
N ASN A 92 -1.93 -8.64 -18.66
CA ASN A 92 -1.92 -8.82 -20.11
C ASN A 92 -0.50 -8.99 -20.72
N GLY A 93 0.49 -9.35 -19.91
CA GLY A 93 1.87 -9.50 -20.37
C GLY A 93 2.63 -8.18 -20.52
N ASN A 94 2.07 -7.07 -20.01
CA ASN A 94 2.69 -5.75 -20.05
C ASN A 94 3.93 -5.66 -19.13
N ARG A 95 4.60 -4.53 -19.23
CA ARG A 95 5.80 -4.13 -18.47
C ARG A 95 5.63 -2.70 -17.99
N LEU A 96 6.35 -2.32 -16.92
CA LEU A 96 6.34 -0.92 -16.46
C LEU A 96 7.05 -0.03 -17.47
N CYS A 97 8.25 -0.44 -17.88
CA CYS A 97 9.09 0.32 -18.79
C CYS A 97 9.71 -0.57 -19.88
N GLY A 98 10.57 -0.02 -20.72
CA GLY A 98 11.27 -0.77 -21.77
C GLY A 98 12.41 -1.63 -21.22
N ALA A 99 13.01 -1.18 -20.11
CA ALA A 99 14.09 -1.82 -19.37
C ALA A 99 13.70 -2.00 -17.89
N GLU A 100 14.67 -2.42 -17.08
CA GLU A 100 14.51 -2.59 -15.64
C GLU A 100 14.29 -1.24 -14.95
N ALA A 101 13.19 -1.13 -14.21
CA ALA A 101 12.93 0.01 -13.35
C ALA A 101 13.92 -0.02 -12.18
N THR A 102 14.58 1.11 -11.96
CA THR A 102 15.60 1.30 -10.92
C THR A 102 15.15 2.25 -9.82
N TYR A 103 14.15 3.10 -10.11
CA TYR A 103 13.50 3.96 -9.12
C TYR A 103 11.99 3.99 -9.32
N LEU A 104 11.29 4.22 -8.22
CA LEU A 104 9.85 4.51 -8.20
C LEU A 104 9.63 5.79 -7.42
N ALA A 105 8.85 6.72 -7.96
CA ALA A 105 8.41 7.91 -7.23
C ALA A 105 6.91 7.84 -6.99
N ILE A 106 6.48 8.23 -5.80
CA ILE A 106 5.09 8.24 -5.38
C ILE A 106 4.75 9.62 -4.84
N TRP A 107 3.70 10.25 -5.36
CA TRP A 107 3.21 11.54 -4.89
C TRP A 107 1.69 11.62 -4.95
N SER A 108 1.11 12.62 -4.30
CA SER A 108 -0.34 12.83 -4.32
C SER A 108 -0.82 13.26 -5.71
N ALA A 109 -1.90 12.65 -6.19
CA ALA A 109 -2.53 13.02 -7.46
C ALA A 109 -3.26 14.38 -7.40
N SER A 110 -3.60 14.83 -6.19
CA SER A 110 -4.20 16.12 -5.91
C SER A 110 -3.43 16.86 -4.82
N GLN A 111 -3.42 18.19 -4.87
CA GLN A 111 -2.95 19.01 -3.74
C GLN A 111 -4.05 19.21 -2.68
N ASP A 112 -5.29 18.80 -3.00
CA ASP A 112 -6.41 18.81 -2.06
C ASP A 112 -6.31 17.62 -1.11
N VAL A 113 -6.20 17.91 0.18
CA VAL A 113 -6.05 16.88 1.24
C VAL A 113 -7.26 15.97 1.40
N ASP A 114 -8.41 16.38 0.87
CA ASP A 114 -9.66 15.63 0.89
C ASP A 114 -9.80 14.69 -0.33
N ASP A 115 -8.89 14.77 -1.30
CA ASP A 115 -8.85 13.93 -2.49
C ASP A 115 -7.66 12.97 -2.40
N ALA A 116 -7.94 11.76 -1.91
CA ALA A 116 -6.94 10.74 -1.66
C ALA A 116 -6.62 9.97 -2.95
N GLY A 117 -5.72 10.51 -3.76
CA GLY A 117 -5.17 9.83 -4.93
C GLY A 117 -3.66 9.84 -4.93
N VAL A 118 -3.04 8.84 -5.57
CA VAL A 118 -1.58 8.79 -5.76
C VAL A 118 -1.21 8.58 -7.21
N ILE A 119 -0.05 9.12 -7.55
CA ILE A 119 0.65 8.85 -8.78
C ILE A 119 1.84 7.96 -8.45
N LEU A 120 2.01 6.89 -9.23
CA LEU A 120 3.22 6.08 -9.26
C LEU A 120 3.94 6.35 -10.59
N ALA A 121 5.20 6.80 -10.51
CA ALA A 121 6.08 6.88 -11.68
C ALA A 121 7.25 5.91 -11.55
N ALA A 122 7.59 5.29 -12.67
CA ALA A 122 8.75 4.42 -12.79
C ALA A 122 9.85 5.10 -13.62
N PHE A 123 11.09 4.84 -13.23
CA PHE A 123 12.27 5.40 -13.88
C PHE A 123 13.31 4.31 -14.15
N GLU A 124 14.07 4.51 -15.20
CA GLU A 124 15.20 3.68 -15.61
C GLU A 124 16.52 4.42 -15.35
N GLY A 125 17.64 3.69 -15.35
CA GLY A 125 18.98 4.29 -15.28
C GLY A 125 19.56 4.36 -13.87
N THR A 126 20.64 5.13 -13.72
CA THR A 126 21.48 5.13 -12.50
C THR A 126 21.48 6.44 -11.72
N ALA A 127 20.99 7.52 -12.33
CA ALA A 127 20.83 8.80 -11.67
C ALA A 127 19.53 8.81 -10.87
N VAL A 128 19.54 9.49 -9.71
CA VAL A 128 18.31 9.74 -8.97
C VAL A 128 17.44 10.69 -9.81
N PRO A 129 16.19 10.34 -10.11
CA PRO A 129 15.32 11.19 -10.92
C PRO A 129 14.97 12.46 -10.16
N THR A 130 14.83 13.55 -10.92
CA THR A 130 14.55 14.89 -10.40
C THR A 130 13.25 15.47 -10.92
N SER A 131 12.75 14.97 -12.06
CA SER A 131 11.52 15.42 -12.70
C SER A 131 10.66 14.24 -13.20
N ASN A 132 9.33 14.41 -13.19
CA ASN A 132 8.38 13.49 -13.82
C ASN A 132 8.62 13.32 -15.33
N GLU A 133 9.24 14.29 -15.99
CA GLU A 133 9.59 14.20 -17.42
C GLU A 133 10.61 13.09 -17.72
N GLU A 134 11.37 12.65 -16.72
CA GLU A 134 12.35 11.56 -16.82
C GLU A 134 11.70 10.18 -16.69
N ALA A 135 10.42 10.11 -16.31
CA ALA A 135 9.73 8.86 -16.07
C ALA A 135 9.52 8.07 -17.37
N CYS A 136 9.76 6.76 -17.31
CA CYS A 136 9.44 5.86 -18.41
C CYS A 136 7.95 5.47 -18.41
N ALA A 137 7.29 5.56 -17.25
CA ALA A 137 5.84 5.36 -17.13
C ALA A 137 5.29 6.10 -15.90
N ILE A 138 4.03 6.54 -16.00
CA ILE A 138 3.29 7.24 -14.95
C ILE A 138 1.87 6.66 -14.89
N PHE A 139 1.39 6.39 -13.68
CA PHE A 139 0.10 5.75 -13.43
C PHE A 139 -0.63 6.44 -12.28
N ALA A 140 -1.95 6.60 -12.37
CA ALA A 140 -2.78 7.25 -11.36
C ALA A 140 -3.77 6.27 -10.69
N TYR A 141 -3.94 6.43 -9.38
CA TYR A 141 -4.75 5.59 -8.51
C TYR A 141 -5.50 6.42 -7.47
N GLU A 142 -6.59 5.87 -6.95
CA GLU A 142 -7.38 6.43 -5.85
C GLU A 142 -7.30 5.51 -4.61
N ASP A 143 -7.27 6.11 -3.42
CA ASP A 143 -7.46 5.40 -2.16
C ASP A 143 -8.95 5.16 -1.97
N THR A 144 -9.38 3.90 -1.96
CA THR A 144 -10.77 3.60 -1.61
C THR A 144 -11.02 3.55 -0.11
N GLY A 145 -10.00 3.84 0.72
CA GLY A 145 -10.02 3.63 2.15
C GLY A 145 -10.07 2.13 2.44
N GLY A 146 -9.05 1.60 3.10
CA GLY A 146 -9.06 0.23 3.61
C GLY A 146 -10.12 0.00 4.71
N ASN A 147 -11.41 0.17 4.42
CA ASN A 147 -12.49 -0.21 5.30
C ASN A 147 -13.58 -1.02 4.58
N PRO A 148 -13.45 -2.35 4.51
CA PRO A 148 -14.53 -3.25 4.10
C PRO A 148 -15.78 -3.20 5.01
N LEU A 149 -15.81 -2.34 6.05
CA LEU A 149 -16.86 -2.29 7.06
C LEU A 149 -17.74 -1.04 7.04
N GLU A 150 -17.53 -0.06 6.15
CA GLU A 150 -18.50 1.04 5.94
C GLU A 150 -19.70 0.64 5.06
N GLY A 151 -19.86 -0.67 4.80
CA GLY A 151 -21.08 -1.26 4.24
C GLY A 151 -21.93 -2.03 5.26
N ILE A 152 -21.57 -1.99 6.55
CA ILE A 152 -22.42 -2.53 7.62
C ILE A 152 -22.88 -1.34 8.44
N ASP A 153 -24.15 -0.96 8.31
CA ASP A 153 -24.88 -0.20 9.32
C ASP A 153 -25.22 -1.15 10.49
N PRO A 154 -24.50 -1.17 11.62
CA PRO A 154 -25.01 -1.80 12.81
C PRO A 154 -25.78 -0.76 13.62
N MET A 155 -26.83 -0.13 13.08
CA MET A 155 -27.92 0.49 13.87
C MET A 155 -29.09 0.88 12.96
N ALA A 156 -29.82 -0.12 12.48
CA ALA A 156 -31.26 0.06 12.33
C ALA A 156 -31.84 0.22 13.73
N GLU A 157 -31.92 1.44 14.24
CA GLU A 157 -32.69 1.77 15.45
C GLU A 157 -34.19 1.63 15.10
N PRO A 158 -34.94 0.71 15.72
CA PRO A 158 -36.38 0.68 15.55
C PRO A 158 -37.02 1.64 16.55
N GLY A 159 -37.54 2.75 16.04
CA GLY A 159 -38.68 3.44 16.63
C GLY A 159 -38.38 4.67 17.50
N ALA A 160 -38.76 5.83 16.98
CA ALA A 160 -39.44 6.84 17.78
C ALA A 160 -40.66 7.32 16.97
N ALA A 161 -41.82 6.79 17.33
CA ALA A 161 -43.09 7.45 17.06
C ALA A 161 -43.17 8.64 18.01
N GLU A 162 -43.19 9.85 17.48
CA GLU A 162 -43.61 11.03 18.25
C GLU A 162 -44.95 11.52 17.69
N ASP A 163 -45.98 11.10 18.43
CA ASP A 163 -47.32 11.66 18.51
C ASP A 163 -47.23 13.13 18.99
N GLY A 164 -48.05 14.04 18.45
CA GLY A 164 -48.33 15.31 19.15
C GLY A 164 -48.52 16.57 18.30
N ALA A 165 -49.78 16.80 17.91
CA ALA A 165 -50.51 18.07 17.85
C ALA A 165 -49.78 19.43 17.96
N HIS A 166 -50.09 20.34 17.03
CA HIS A 166 -50.77 21.62 17.30
C HIS A 166 -51.47 22.15 16.05
#